data_AF-A0A6L5HNI5-F1
#
_entry.id   AF-A0A6L5HNI5-F1
#
_cell.length_a   1.000
_cell.length_b   1.000
_cell.length_c   1.000
_cell.angle_alpha   90.00
_cell.angle_beta   90.00
_cell.angle_gamma   90.00
#
_symmetry.space_group_name_H-M   'P 1'
#
loop_
_entity.id
_entity.type
_entity.pdbx_description
1 polymer ?
#
loop_
_entity_poly.entity_id
_entity_poly.type
_entity_poly.pdbx_seq_one_letter_code
_entity_poly.pdbx_strand_id
1 'polypeptide(L)'
;TGMLPTEHRGEFGIYYTPPSLTARLIDQATAANVDWAKCRVLDPACGGGAFLAPIAQRILDELTDCSPKLLMQSIGNRLRGYEIDPFGAWLSQVTLDAV
;
A
#
# COMPACT_ATOMS: atom_id res chain seq x y z
N THR A 1 15.88 -10.58 1.22
CA THR A 1 15.76 -10.03 -0.16
C THR A 1 16.61 -10.79 -1.19
N GLY A 2 16.84 -12.10 -1.00
CA GLY A 2 17.73 -12.91 -1.86
C GLY A 2 17.07 -14.11 -2.53
N MET A 3 15.74 -14.08 -2.72
CA MET A 3 14.99 -15.25 -3.26
C MET A 3 14.89 -15.26 -4.79
N LEU A 4 15.25 -14.15 -5.46
CA LEU A 4 15.25 -14.03 -6.92
C LEU A 4 16.68 -13.89 -7.47
N PRO A 5 16.95 -14.42 -8.68
CA PRO A 5 18.22 -14.19 -9.37
C PRO A 5 18.53 -12.69 -9.48
N THR A 6 19.79 -12.31 -9.27
CA THR A 6 20.21 -10.90 -9.26
C THR A 6 19.88 -10.17 -10.55
N GLU A 7 20.04 -10.84 -11.70
CA GLU A 7 19.73 -10.30 -13.02
C GLU A 7 18.24 -9.99 -13.15
N HIS A 8 17.37 -10.97 -12.85
CA HIS A 8 15.92 -10.79 -12.87
C HIS A 8 15.46 -9.69 -11.89
N ARG A 9 15.99 -9.69 -10.66
CA ARG A 9 15.70 -8.64 -9.68
C ARG A 9 16.13 -7.25 -10.17
N GLY A 10 17.27 -7.17 -10.86
CA GLY A 10 17.81 -5.94 -11.43
C GLY A 10 16.99 -5.42 -12.60
N GLU A 11 16.63 -6.30 -13.52
CA GLU A 11 15.85 -5.99 -14.73
C GLU A 11 14.46 -5.43 -14.40
N PHE A 12 13.77 -6.06 -13.43
CA PHE A 12 12.41 -5.68 -13.03
C PHE A 12 12.35 -4.76 -11.80
N GLY A 13 13.50 -4.35 -11.24
CA GLY A 13 13.53 -3.42 -10.12
C GLY A 13 12.91 -3.95 -8.81
N ILE A 14 12.97 -5.26 -8.56
CA ILE A 14 12.27 -5.91 -7.43
C ILE A 14 13.06 -5.71 -6.12
N TYR A 15 12.98 -4.50 -5.57
CA TYR A 15 13.61 -4.11 -4.31
C TYR A 15 12.54 -3.64 -3.33
N TYR A 16 12.29 -4.46 -2.30
CA TYR A 16 11.25 -4.17 -1.32
C TYR A 16 11.62 -2.98 -0.44
N THR A 17 10.72 -1.99 -0.40
CA THR A 17 10.82 -0.80 0.45
C THR A 17 10.84 -1.22 1.93
N PRO A 18 11.88 -0.87 2.70
CA PRO A 18 11.93 -1.14 4.13
C PRO A 18 10.78 -0.44 4.88
N PRO A 19 10.18 -1.07 5.91
CA PRO A 19 9.04 -0.48 6.63
C PRO A 19 9.31 0.92 7.20
N SER A 20 10.55 1.17 7.67
CA SER A 20 10.94 2.48 8.19
C SER A 20 10.93 3.59 7.12
N LEU A 21 11.27 3.26 5.88
CA LEU A 21 11.25 4.20 4.76
C LEU A 21 9.81 4.50 4.33
N THR A 22 8.97 3.47 4.24
CA THR A 22 7.54 3.65 3.97
C THR A 22 6.87 4.53 5.03
N ALA A 23 7.08 4.21 6.32
CA ALA A 23 6.50 4.97 7.42
C ALA A 23 6.92 6.45 7.36
N ARG A 24 8.20 6.71 7.12
CA ARG A 24 8.73 8.07 6.98
C ARG A 24 8.03 8.86 5.87
N LEU A 25 7.80 8.25 4.70
CA LEU A 25 7.15 8.90 3.57
C LEU A 25 5.65 9.17 3.84
N ILE A 26 4.95 8.23 4.47
CA ILE A 26 3.54 8.41 4.88
C ILE A 26 3.42 9.52 5.92
N ASP A 27 4.35 9.61 6.87
CA ASP A 27 4.37 10.70 7.85
C ASP A 27 4.63 12.06 7.20
N GLN A 28 5.47 12.12 6.15
CA GLN A 28 5.65 13.34 5.37
C GLN A 28 4.37 13.76 4.62
N ALA A 29 3.63 12.80 4.06
CA ALA A 29 2.33 13.08 3.44
C ALA A 29 1.32 13.61 4.48
N THR A 30 1.33 13.04 5.69
CA THR A 30 0.51 13.53 6.81
C THR A 30 0.90 14.95 7.20
N ALA A 31 2.20 15.24 7.33
CA ALA A 31 2.71 16.58 7.62
C ALA A 31 2.40 17.60 6.51
N ALA A 32 2.18 17.12 5.27
CA ALA A 32 1.70 17.92 4.15
C ALA A 32 0.17 18.12 4.13
N ASN A 33 -0.52 17.74 5.22
CA ASN A 33 -1.97 17.89 5.42
C ASN A 33 -2.84 17.03 4.48
N VAL A 34 -2.39 15.82 4.14
CA VAL A 34 -3.27 14.83 3.51
C VAL A 34 -4.43 14.49 4.47
N ASP A 35 -5.66 14.66 4.00
CA ASP A 35 -6.87 14.24 4.71
C ASP A 35 -7.09 12.73 4.51
N TRP A 36 -6.66 11.90 5.45
CA TRP A 36 -6.80 10.44 5.41
C TRP A 36 -8.27 9.97 5.44
N ALA A 37 -9.21 10.81 5.87
CA ALA A 37 -10.64 10.50 5.82
C ALA A 37 -11.25 10.66 4.41
N LYS A 38 -10.56 11.35 3.49
CA LYS A 38 -11.09 11.65 2.13
C LYS A 38 -10.14 11.40 0.96
N CYS A 39 -8.84 11.25 1.21
CA CYS A 39 -7.83 11.15 0.15
C CYS A 39 -8.02 9.94 -0.77
N ARG A 40 -7.54 10.03 -2.00
CA ARG A 40 -7.40 8.89 -2.91
C ARG A 40 -5.93 8.66 -3.16
N VAL A 41 -5.49 7.41 -3.08
CA VAL A 41 -4.09 7.02 -3.18
C VAL A 41 -3.92 6.05 -4.34
N LEU A 42 -2.88 6.30 -5.13
CA LEU A 42 -2.44 5.43 -6.21
C LEU A 42 -0.97 5.09 -5.98
N ASP A 43 -0.68 3.80 -5.92
CA ASP A 43 0.67 3.26 -6.03
C ASP A 43 0.81 2.56 -7.40
N PRO A 44 1.51 3.17 -8.38
CA PRO A 44 1.57 2.65 -9.73
C PRO A 44 2.57 1.49 -9.92
N ALA A 45 3.35 1.14 -8.88
CA ALA A 45 4.32 0.06 -8.89
C ALA A 45 4.39 -0.55 -7.47
N CYS A 46 3.26 -1.11 -7.02
CA CYS A 46 3.06 -1.38 -5.61
C CYS A 46 3.87 -2.54 -5.05
N GLY A 47 4.49 -3.36 -5.91
CA GLY A 47 5.25 -4.53 -5.50
C GLY A 47 4.41 -5.39 -4.56
N GLY A 48 4.96 -5.74 -3.40
CA GLY A 48 4.25 -6.49 -2.35
C GLY A 48 3.32 -5.67 -1.45
N GLY A 49 2.95 -4.44 -1.82
CA GLY A 49 1.99 -3.63 -1.05
C GLY A 49 2.58 -2.85 0.12
N ALA A 50 3.88 -2.56 0.09
CA ALA A 50 4.61 -1.92 1.19
C ALA A 50 4.01 -0.55 1.58
N PHE A 51 3.43 0.20 0.63
CA PHE A 51 2.70 1.43 0.90
C PHE A 51 1.21 1.22 1.13
N LEU A 52 0.58 0.36 0.33
CA LEU A 52 -0.88 0.19 0.33
C LEU A 52 -1.42 -0.27 1.68
N ALA A 53 -0.82 -1.28 2.31
CA ALA A 53 -1.31 -1.80 3.59
C ALA A 53 -1.20 -0.77 4.74
N PRO A 54 -0.03 -0.12 4.98
CA PRO A 54 0.05 0.94 5.98
C PRO A 54 -0.85 2.15 5.70
N ILE A 55 -1.10 2.49 4.43
CA ILE A 55 -2.04 3.56 4.07
C ILE A 55 -3.48 3.16 4.36
N ALA A 56 -3.86 1.90 4.09
CA ALA A 56 -5.17 1.39 4.46
C ALA A 56 -5.39 1.51 5.97
N GLN A 57 -4.37 1.21 6.79
CA GLN A 57 -4.43 1.43 8.23
C GLN A 57 -4.72 2.91 8.58
N ARG A 58 -4.03 3.87 7.94
CA ARG A 58 -4.31 5.31 8.15
C ARG A 58 -5.76 5.68 7.82
N ILE A 59 -6.34 5.08 6.78
CA ILE A 59 -7.75 5.32 6.41
C ILE A 59 -8.69 4.70 7.44
N LEU A 60 -8.39 3.49 7.93
CA LEU A 60 -9.18 2.82 8.97
C LEU A 60 -9.19 3.60 10.28
N ASP A 61 -8.04 4.13 10.69
CA ASP A 61 -7.88 4.91 11.93
C ASP A 61 -8.74 6.19 11.95
N GLU A 62 -9.09 6.75 10.78
CA GLU A 62 -9.96 7.93 10.65
C GLU A 62 -11.46 7.60 10.57
N LEU A 63 -11.82 6.33 10.31
CA LEU A 63 -13.19 5.93 10.00
C LEU A 63 -13.80 5.02 11.09
N THR A 64 -13.49 5.30 12.36
CA THR A 64 -13.86 4.44 13.51
C THR A 64 -15.37 4.22 13.69
N ASP A 65 -16.20 5.16 13.24
CA ASP A 65 -17.67 5.11 13.41
C ASP A 65 -18.40 4.52 12.19
N CYS A 66 -17.68 3.95 11.21
CA CYS A 66 -18.26 3.35 10.02
C CYS A 66 -18.55 1.85 10.20
N SER A 67 -19.63 1.37 9.59
CA SER A 67 -19.86 -0.08 9.50
C SER A 67 -18.74 -0.77 8.70
N PRO A 68 -18.37 -2.03 9.00
CA PRO A 68 -17.34 -2.76 8.26
C PRO A 68 -17.56 -2.79 6.74
N LYS A 69 -18.81 -2.88 6.30
CA LYS A 69 -19.16 -2.85 4.87
C LYS A 69 -18.79 -1.52 4.22
N LEU A 70 -19.08 -0.40 4.88
CA LEU A 70 -18.75 0.93 4.37
C LEU A 70 -17.24 1.18 4.41
N LEU A 71 -16.54 0.67 5.42
CA LEU A 71 -15.07 0.71 5.50
C LEU A 71 -14.43 0.01 4.30
N MET A 72 -14.82 -1.24 4.03
CA MET A 72 -14.31 -2.00 2.89
C MET A 72 -14.60 -1.31 1.55
N GLN A 73 -15.81 -0.77 1.38
CA GLN A 73 -16.16 0.01 0.18
C GLN A 73 -15.33 1.29 0.06
N SER A 74 -15.06 1.98 1.16
CA SER A 74 -14.23 3.19 1.20
C SER A 74 -12.81 2.87 0.74
N ILE A 75 -12.18 1.83 1.32
CA ILE A 75 -10.83 1.39 0.95
C ILE A 75 -10.78 1.01 -0.54
N GLY A 76 -11.67 0.13 -1.01
CA GLY A 76 -11.68 -0.32 -2.40
C GLY A 76 -11.92 0.80 -3.43
N ASN A 77 -12.63 1.87 -3.05
CA ASN A 77 -12.85 3.01 -3.94
C ASN A 77 -11.68 4.02 -3.95
N ARG A 78 -10.90 4.07 -2.87
CA ARG A 78 -9.92 5.14 -2.63
C ARG A 78 -8.47 4.71 -2.76
N LEU A 79 -8.16 3.43 -2.54
CA LEU A 79 -6.82 2.89 -2.57
C LEU A 79 -6.64 2.02 -3.82
N ARG A 80 -5.62 2.31 -4.63
CA ARG A 80 -5.33 1.57 -5.87
C ARG A 80 -3.85 1.24 -5.98
N GLY A 81 -3.56 0.00 -6.33
CA GLY A 81 -2.23 -0.50 -6.67
C GLY A 81 -2.21 -0.99 -8.12
N TYR A 82 -1.11 -0.73 -8.82
CA TYR A 82 -0.76 -1.43 -10.04
C TYR A 82 0.60 -2.11 -9.87
N GLU A 83 0.70 -3.32 -10.40
CA GLU A 83 1.93 -4.09 -10.40
C GLU A 83 1.96 -4.93 -11.69
N ILE A 84 3.13 -4.97 -12.33
CA ILE A 84 3.32 -5.70 -13.59
C ILE A 84 3.54 -7.19 -13.33
N ASP A 85 4.17 -7.54 -12.21
CA ASP A 85 4.37 -8.92 -11.79
C ASP A 85 3.11 -9.49 -11.11
N PRO A 86 2.47 -10.55 -11.66
CA PRO A 86 1.27 -11.12 -11.08
C PRO A 86 1.45 -11.62 -9.64
N PHE A 87 2.65 -12.11 -9.29
CA PHE A 87 2.93 -12.57 -7.93
C PHE A 87 3.02 -11.38 -6.95
N GLY A 88 3.70 -10.30 -7.32
CA GLY A 88 3.71 -9.05 -6.58
C GLY A 88 2.31 -8.49 -6.37
N ALA A 89 1.51 -8.43 -7.44
CA ALA A 89 0.12 -7.97 -7.36
C ALA A 89 -0.71 -8.81 -6.37
N TRP A 90 -0.60 -10.14 -6.45
CA TRP A 90 -1.25 -11.05 -5.51
C TRP A 90 -0.76 -10.86 -4.07
N LEU A 91 0.55 -10.75 -3.86
CA LEU A 91 1.14 -10.55 -2.54
C LEU A 91 0.66 -9.23 -1.93
N SER A 92 0.55 -8.18 -2.73
CA SER A 92 0.01 -6.89 -2.31
C SER A 92 -1.46 -7.00 -1.88
N GLN A 93 -2.29 -7.75 -2.60
CA GLN A 93 -3.68 -7.98 -2.22
C GLN A 93 -3.78 -8.72 -0.89
N VAL A 94 -3.05 -9.83 -0.73
CA VAL A 94 -3.05 -10.62 0.51
C VAL A 94 -2.54 -9.79 1.69
N THR A 95 -1.51 -8.97 1.48
CA THR A 95 -0.97 -8.08 2.52
C THR A 95 -2.00 -7.03 2.94
N LEU A 96 -2.76 -6.48 1.98
CA LEU A 96 -3.85 -5.55 2.26
C LEU A 96 -5.01 -6.21 3.00
N ASP A 97 -5.39 -7.44 2.63
CA ASP A 97 -6.48 -8.21 3.25
C ASP A 97 -6.18 -8.59 4.71
N ALA A 98 -4.91 -8.53 5.13
CA ALA A 98 -4.45 -8.83 6.49
C ALA A 98 -4.42 -7.62 7.44
N VAL A 99 -4.74 -6.42 6.93
CA VAL A 99 -4.88 -5.18 7.72
C VAL A 99 -6.26 -5.14 8.36
#